data_AF-A0A397SSD8-F1
#
_entry.id   AF-A0A397SSD8-F1
#
_cell.length_a   1.000
_cell.length_b   1.000
_cell.length_c   1.000
_cell.angle_alpha   90.00
_cell.angle_beta   90.00
_cell.angle_gamma   90.00
#
_symmetry.space_group_name_H-M   'P 1'
#
loop_
_entity.id
_entity.type
_entity.pdbx_description
1 polymer ?
#
loop_
_entity_poly.entity_id
_entity_poly.type
_entity_poly.pdbx_seq_one_letter_code
_entity_poly.pdbx_strand_id
1 'polypeptide(L)'
;MSKNIRLTFFVIPTGAFFGYQSQINGIYINNDKLVSTLQTEIRDQYFTEEFKNAIFTLHAIDYKNKTCKKMKLDDKIGDYFNDHPDSRFINILVKSTLGES
;
A
#
# COMPACT_ATOMS: atom_id res chain seq x y z
N MET A 1 -2.42 -17.79 -11.69
CA MET A 1 -2.14 -18.79 -10.64
C MET A 1 -1.87 -18.08 -9.33
N SER A 2 -2.51 -18.54 -8.25
CA SER A 2 -2.23 -18.13 -6.87
C SER A 2 -0.75 -18.33 -6.55
N LYS A 3 -0.07 -17.30 -6.05
CA LYS A 3 1.30 -17.40 -5.55
C LYS A 3 1.59 -16.33 -4.50
N ASN A 4 2.52 -16.64 -3.61
CA ASN A 4 3.07 -15.64 -2.71
C ASN A 4 3.99 -14.70 -3.51
N ILE A 5 3.75 -13.40 -3.34
CA ILE A 5 4.53 -12.34 -3.96
C ILE A 5 5.14 -11.47 -2.87
N ARG A 6 6.35 -10.97 -3.11
CA ARG A 6 6.93 -9.89 -2.32
C ARG A 6 6.46 -8.55 -2.88
N LEU A 7 5.95 -7.69 -2.02
CA LEU A 7 5.59 -6.31 -2.32
C LEU A 7 6.54 -5.39 -1.54
N THR A 8 7.14 -4.44 -2.23
CA THR A 8 7.87 -3.34 -1.58
C THR A 8 6.93 -2.15 -1.50
N PHE A 9 6.82 -1.53 -0.33
CA PHE A 9 5.95 -0.38 -0.18
C PHE A 9 6.60 0.79 0.56
N PHE A 10 6.16 1.99 0.20
CA PHE A 10 6.64 3.23 0.76
C PHE A 10 5.47 4.00 1.38
N VAL A 11 5.60 4.32 2.66
CA VAL A 11 4.60 5.12 3.39
C VAL A 11 4.91 6.60 3.16
N ILE A 12 3.97 7.31 2.54
CA ILE A 12 4.03 8.75 2.26
C ILE A 12 3.03 9.44 3.19
N PRO A 13 3.50 10.05 4.28
CA PRO A 13 2.66 10.88 5.12
C PRO A 13 2.20 12.13 4.37
N THR A 14 0.93 12.50 4.52
CA THR A 14 0.35 13.70 3.90
C THR A 14 -0.44 14.50 4.91
N GLY A 15 -0.70 15.79 4.60
CA GLY A 15 -1.48 16.68 5.46
C GLY A 15 -0.82 16.88 6.83
N ALA A 16 -1.58 16.70 7.92
CA ALA A 16 -1.08 16.88 9.28
C ALA A 16 0.04 15.89 9.67
N PHE A 17 0.24 14.82 8.90
CA PHE A 17 1.35 13.89 9.10
C PHE A 17 2.59 14.28 8.28
N PHE A 18 2.59 15.40 7.58
CA PHE A 18 3.77 15.86 6.83
C PHE A 18 4.95 16.08 7.78
N GLY A 19 6.13 15.55 7.41
CA GLY A 19 7.35 15.60 8.24
C GLY A 19 7.61 14.34 9.08
N TYR A 20 6.66 13.41 9.16
CA TYR A 20 6.95 12.08 9.73
C TYR A 20 7.89 11.29 8.82
N GLN A 21 8.82 10.54 9.43
CA GLN A 21 9.83 9.78 8.69
C GLN A 21 9.17 8.68 7.86
N SER A 22 9.34 8.77 6.54
CA SER A 22 8.89 7.73 5.61
C SER A 22 9.79 6.49 5.70
N GLN A 23 9.18 5.31 5.62
CA GLN A 23 9.90 4.04 5.65
C GLN A 23 9.58 3.20 4.40
N ILE A 24 10.60 2.51 3.89
CA ILE A 24 10.46 1.49 2.85
C ILE A 24 10.39 0.13 3.54
N ASN A 25 9.30 -0.59 3.31
CA ASN A 25 9.03 -1.88 3.92
C ASN A 25 8.76 -2.95 2.86
N GLY A 26 8.86 -4.21 3.25
CA GLY A 26 8.56 -5.36 2.40
C GLY A 26 7.60 -6.31 3.09
N ILE A 27 6.57 -6.76 2.36
CA ILE A 27 5.59 -7.75 2.84
C ILE A 27 5.48 -8.91 1.84
N TYR A 28 5.34 -10.13 2.36
CA TYR A 28 5.02 -11.32 1.57
C TYR A 28 3.53 -11.63 1.71
N ILE A 29 2.81 -11.65 0.59
CA ILE A 29 1.37 -11.89 0.58
C ILE A 29 0.96 -12.71 -0.63
N ASN A 30 -0.12 -13.48 -0.50
CA ASN A 30 -0.70 -14.20 -1.62
C ASN A 30 -1.38 -13.20 -2.58
N ASN A 31 -1.09 -13.28 -3.88
CA ASN A 31 -1.63 -12.35 -4.88
C ASN A 31 -3.14 -12.51 -5.16
N ASP A 32 -3.77 -13.62 -4.79
CA ASP A 32 -5.22 -13.83 -4.90
C ASP A 32 -5.99 -13.24 -3.70
N LYS A 33 -5.31 -12.77 -2.64
CA LYS A 33 -5.96 -12.04 -1.54
C LYS A 33 -6.50 -10.69 -2.04
N LEU A 34 -7.51 -10.19 -1.33
CA LEU A 34 -8.07 -8.87 -1.57
C LEU A 34 -7.13 -7.77 -1.09
N VAL A 35 -7.22 -6.61 -1.74
CA VAL A 35 -6.49 -5.40 -1.33
C VAL A 35 -6.88 -4.96 0.08
N SER A 36 -8.13 -5.17 0.51
CA SER A 36 -8.56 -4.94 1.91
C SER A 36 -7.74 -5.75 2.92
N THR A 37 -7.40 -7.00 2.59
CA THR A 37 -6.56 -7.85 3.44
C THR A 37 -5.14 -7.29 3.53
N LEU A 38 -4.57 -6.88 2.39
CA LEU A 38 -3.26 -6.21 2.36
C LEU A 38 -3.26 -4.93 3.20
N GLN A 39 -4.34 -4.15 3.11
CA GLN A 39 -4.48 -2.91 3.88
C GLN A 39 -4.46 -3.18 5.39
N THR A 40 -5.20 -4.18 5.86
CA THR A 40 -5.19 -4.58 7.27
C THR A 40 -3.81 -5.07 7.70
N GLU A 41 -3.18 -5.96 6.93
CA GLU A 41 -1.84 -6.48 7.26
C GLU A 41 -0.79 -5.36 7.35
N ILE A 42 -0.82 -4.39 6.44
CA ILE A 42 0.07 -3.24 6.49
C ILE A 42 -0.16 -2.40 7.76
N ARG A 43 -1.42 -2.11 8.09
CA ARG A 43 -1.78 -1.32 9.27
C ARG A 43 -1.30 -2.00 10.54
N ASP A 44 -1.59 -3.28 10.69
CA ASP A 44 -1.37 -3.99 11.95
C ASP A 44 0.12 -4.23 12.22
N GLN A 45 0.92 -4.43 11.17
CA GLN A 45 2.32 -4.82 11.30
C GLN A 45 3.32 -3.66 11.16
N TYR A 46 2.98 -2.60 10.42
CA TYR A 46 3.97 -1.59 10.01
C TYR A 46 3.60 -0.16 10.40
N PHE A 47 2.35 0.13 10.71
CA PHE A 47 1.98 1.47 11.15
C PHE A 47 2.30 1.64 12.63
N THR A 48 2.99 2.73 12.97
CA THR A 48 3.16 3.14 14.37
C THR A 48 1.82 3.57 14.95
N GLU A 49 1.73 3.66 16.29
CA GLU A 49 0.49 3.97 17.00
C GLU A 49 -0.18 5.26 16.48
N GLU A 50 0.62 6.26 16.11
CA GLU A 50 0.14 7.54 15.56
C GLU A 50 -0.62 7.38 14.24
N PHE A 51 -0.36 6.30 13.49
CA PHE A 51 -0.98 6.01 12.20
C PHE A 51 -2.05 4.92 12.24
N LYS A 52 -2.20 4.17 13.34
CA LYS A 52 -3.12 3.01 13.37
C LYS A 52 -4.56 3.35 12.99
N ASN A 53 -5.03 4.52 13.40
CA ASN A 53 -6.37 5.02 13.10
C ASN A 53 -6.45 5.89 11.84
N ALA A 54 -5.34 6.08 11.12
CA ALA A 54 -5.32 6.90 9.93
C ALA A 54 -6.02 6.21 8.76
N ILE A 55 -6.68 7.03 7.93
CA ILE A 55 -7.18 6.60 6.63
C ILE A 55 -6.03 6.66 5.64
N PHE A 56 -5.86 5.60 4.86
CA PHE A 56 -4.84 5.55 3.83
C PHE A 56 -5.30 4.79 2.60
N THR A 57 -4.66 5.09 1.47
CA THR A 57 -4.93 4.45 0.19
C THR A 57 -3.67 3.81 -0.37
N LEU A 58 -3.83 2.61 -0.93
CA LEU A 58 -2.77 1.88 -1.61
C LEU A 58 -2.74 2.24 -3.09
N HIS A 59 -1.56 2.50 -3.62
CA HIS A 59 -1.34 2.83 -5.03
C HIS A 59 -0.25 1.93 -5.60
N ALA A 60 -0.60 1.08 -6.56
CA ALA A 60 0.37 0.26 -7.27
C ALA A 60 1.16 1.11 -8.27
N ILE A 61 2.47 0.90 -8.31
CA ILE A 61 3.39 1.60 -9.20
C ILE A 61 3.93 0.59 -10.22
N ASP A 62 3.76 0.90 -11.50
CA ASP A 62 4.44 0.22 -12.59
C ASP A 62 5.51 1.16 -13.15
N TYR A 63 6.78 0.92 -12.80
CA TYR A 63 7.90 1.74 -13.27
C TYR A 63 8.14 1.61 -14.77
N LYS A 64 7.85 0.44 -15.36
CA LYS A 64 8.07 0.19 -16.79
C LYS A 64 7.10 1.03 -17.62
N ASN A 65 5.83 1.04 -17.22
CA ASN A 65 4.79 1.80 -17.89
C ASN A 65 4.62 3.23 -17.32
N LYS A 66 5.39 3.60 -16.29
CA LYS A 66 5.32 4.89 -15.58
C LYS A 66 3.91 5.23 -15.09
N THR A 67 3.15 4.22 -14.65
CA THR A 67 1.78 4.40 -14.16
C THR A 67 1.69 4.23 -12.66
N CYS A 68 0.79 5.01 -12.04
CA CYS A 68 0.41 4.89 -10.64
C CYS A 68 -1.11 4.69 -10.56
N LYS A 69 -1.56 3.55 -10.05
CA LYS A 69 -2.98 3.19 -10.00
C LYS A 69 -3.44 2.98 -8.57
N LYS A 70 -4.48 3.73 -8.16
CA LYS A 70 -5.14 3.50 -6.87
C LYS A 70 -5.75 2.10 -6.85
N MET A 71 -5.47 1.35 -5.80
CA MET A 71 -5.98 0.00 -5.58
C MET A 71 -7.36 0.06 -4.93
N LYS A 72 -8.33 -0.68 -5.47
CA LYS A 72 -9.66 -0.84 -4.89
C LYS A 72 -9.68 -2.02 -3.92
N LEU A 73 -10.42 -1.88 -2.82
CA LEU A 73 -10.38 -2.82 -1.69
C LEU A 73 -10.88 -4.22 -2.04
N ASP A 74 -11.81 -4.32 -2.98
CA ASP A 74 -12.46 -5.57 -3.40
C ASP A 74 -11.74 -6.25 -4.58
N ASP A 75 -10.70 -5.62 -5.11
CA ASP A 75 -9.89 -6.21 -6.18
C ASP A 75 -8.86 -7.19 -5.59
N LYS A 76 -8.37 -8.11 -6.41
CA LYS A 76 -7.24 -8.96 -6.02
C LYS A 76 -5.95 -8.18 -6.14
N ILE A 77 -5.00 -8.45 -5.26
CA ILE A 77 -3.68 -7.81 -5.29
C ILE A 77 -2.98 -8.07 -6.63
N GLY A 78 -3.11 -9.29 -7.16
CA GLY A 78 -2.52 -9.71 -8.43
C GLY A 78 -3.00 -8.91 -9.64
N ASP A 79 -4.19 -8.30 -9.59
CA ASP A 79 -4.75 -7.52 -10.70
C ASP A 79 -3.95 -6.23 -10.98
N TYR A 80 -3.06 -5.85 -10.05
CA TYR A 80 -2.26 -4.63 -10.11
C TYR A 80 -0.80 -4.87 -10.51
N PHE A 81 -0.34 -6.12 -10.51
CA PHE A 81 1.06 -6.44 -10.74
C PHE A 81 1.21 -7.40 -11.90
N ASN A 82 2.02 -7.02 -12.88
CA ASN A 82 2.45 -7.94 -13.91
C ASN A 82 3.28 -9.07 -13.29
N ASP A 83 3.42 -10.18 -14.02
CA ASP A 83 4.14 -11.37 -13.53
C ASP A 83 5.65 -11.13 -13.26
N HIS A 84 6.17 -9.95 -13.61
CA HIS A 84 7.53 -9.53 -13.30
C HIS A 84 7.73 -9.27 -11.79
N PRO A 85 8.70 -9.95 -11.15
CA PRO A 85 8.97 -9.78 -9.72
C PRO A 85 9.51 -8.38 -9.37
N ASP A 86 10.25 -7.75 -10.28
CA ASP A 86 10.92 -6.46 -10.04
C ASP A 86 9.99 -5.24 -10.23
N SER A 87 8.69 -5.43 -10.47
CA SER A 87 7.73 -4.35 -10.74
C SER A 87 6.63 -4.25 -9.68
N ARG A 88 6.89 -4.74 -8.47
CA ARG A 88 5.88 -4.85 -7.41
C ARG A 88 6.08 -3.83 -6.31
N PHE A 89 5.73 -2.59 -6.63
CA PHE A 89 5.87 -1.46 -5.72
C PHE A 89 4.52 -0.84 -5.40
N ILE A 90 4.34 -0.46 -4.13
CA ILE A 90 3.14 0.20 -3.64
C ILE A 90 3.52 1.50 -2.93
N ASN A 91 2.89 2.60 -3.33
CA ASN A 91 2.86 3.80 -2.51
C ASN A 91 1.64 3.76 -1.58
N ILE A 92 1.86 4.10 -0.32
CA ILE A 92 0.83 4.20 0.70
C ILE A 92 0.67 5.66 1.04
N LEU A 93 -0.43 6.26 0.59
CA LEU A 93 -0.73 7.65 0.92
C LEU A 93 -1.53 7.66 2.22
N VAL A 94 -0.92 8.14 3.30
CA VAL A 94 -1.57 8.24 4.61
C VAL A 94 -2.10 9.65 4.80
N LYS A 95 -3.41 9.77 5.03
CA LYS A 95 -4.09 11.04 5.25
C LYS A 95 -4.49 11.17 6.71
N SER A 96 -4.34 12.38 7.24
CA SER A 96 -4.96 12.73 8.52
C SER A 96 -6.47 12.78 8.37
N THR A 97 -7.18 12.21 9.33
CA THR A 97 -8.64 12.30 9.49
C THR A 97 -9.08 13.66 10.04
N LEU A 98 -8.16 14.58 10.34
CA LEU A 98 -8.50 15.94 10.75
C LEU A 98 -8.86 16.81 9.54
N GLY A 99 -10.17 16.92 9.27
CA GLY A 99 -10.75 18.09 8.62
C GLY A 99 -11.70 17.87 7.45
N GLU A 100 -12.81 17.15 7.66
CA GLU A 100 -14.10 17.55 7.07
C GLU A 100 -15.13 17.44 8.20
N SER A 101 -15.24 18.52 8.98
CA SER A 101 -16.40 18.80 9.83
C SER A 101 -17.46 19.55 9.02
#